data_AF-A0A9D9PN80-F1
#
_entry.id   AF-A0A9D9PN80-F1
#
_cell.length_a   1.000
_cell.length_b   1.000
_cell.length_c   1.000
_cell.angle_alpha   90.00
_cell.angle_beta   90.00
_cell.angle_gamma   90.00
#
_symmetry.space_group_name_H-M   'P 1'
#
loop_
_entity.id
_entity.type
_entity.pdbx_description
1 polymer ?
#
loop_
_entity_poly.entity_id
_entity_poly.type
_entity_poly.pdbx_seq_one_letter_code
_entity_poly.pdbx_strand_id
1 'polypeptide(L)'
;TADPTVDPTKTADPTKTTDPTTPTSAPTGLLLGDVDLSGTIDVTDLSTLSLSLVDKKELKGDSFKNADVTKDGKVDLTDLATLRQYLSKKITKF
;
A
#
# COMPACT_ATOMS: atom_id res chain seq x y z
N THR A 1 -17.15 -48.99 10.61
CA THR A 1 -15.86 -48.34 10.85
C THR A 1 -15.48 -47.54 9.64
N ALA A 2 -14.95 -46.34 9.88
CA ALA A 2 -14.34 -45.36 8.97
C ALA A 2 -15.28 -44.36 8.30
N ASP A 3 -15.43 -43.20 8.96
CA ASP A 3 -15.44 -41.87 8.36
C ASP A 3 -14.33 -41.69 7.31
N PRO A 4 -14.59 -40.84 6.31
CA PRO A 4 -13.55 -39.97 5.79
C PRO A 4 -13.93 -38.49 6.01
N THR A 5 -13.20 -37.86 6.93
CA THR A 5 -12.99 -36.41 6.99
C THR A 5 -12.36 -35.94 5.68
N VAL A 6 -12.98 -34.96 5.02
CA VAL A 6 -12.30 -34.13 4.02
C VAL A 6 -12.38 -32.67 4.46
N ASP A 7 -11.19 -32.09 4.63
CA ASP A 7 -10.90 -30.70 4.99
C ASP A 7 -11.72 -29.67 4.19
N PRO A 8 -12.10 -28.54 4.81
CA PRO A 8 -12.62 -27.40 4.06
C PRO A 8 -11.53 -26.82 3.16
N THR A 9 -11.79 -26.91 1.86
CA THR A 9 -10.96 -26.37 0.79
C THR A 9 -10.76 -24.87 0.99
N LYS A 10 -9.50 -24.48 1.18
CA LYS A 10 -8.99 -23.11 1.04
C LYS A 10 -9.18 -22.69 -0.41
N THR A 11 -10.36 -22.14 -0.72
CA THR A 11 -10.65 -21.58 -2.05
C THR A 11 -10.36 -20.09 -2.03
N ALA A 12 -9.45 -19.72 -2.92
CA ALA A 12 -8.93 -18.41 -3.23
C ALA A 12 -9.92 -17.25 -3.09
N ASP A 13 -9.43 -16.17 -2.49
CA ASP A 13 -10.04 -14.83 -2.54
C ASP A 13 -10.46 -14.45 -3.96
N PRO A 14 -11.62 -13.78 -4.11
CA PRO A 14 -12.13 -13.38 -5.40
C PRO A 14 -11.20 -12.34 -6.03
N THR A 15 -10.67 -12.69 -7.19
CA THR A 15 -10.12 -11.77 -8.18
C THR A 15 -11.14 -10.65 -8.45
N LYS A 16 -10.90 -9.48 -7.86
CA LYS A 16 -11.68 -8.28 -8.15
C LYS A 16 -11.21 -7.68 -9.47
N THR A 17 -11.93 -8.00 -10.53
CA THR A 17 -11.96 -7.27 -11.79
C THR A 17 -12.47 -5.84 -11.58
N THR A 18 -11.69 -4.85 -11.99
CA THR A 18 -12.17 -3.54 -12.46
C THR A 18 -11.19 -3.01 -13.53
N ASP A 19 -11.60 -3.05 -14.80
CA ASP A 19 -11.01 -2.39 -15.99
C ASP A 19 -11.23 -0.84 -15.96
N PRO A 20 -10.85 -0.04 -16.99
CA PRO A 20 -9.51 0.50 -17.26
C PRO A 20 -9.48 2.05 -17.40
N THR A 21 -8.39 2.72 -17.01
CA THR A 21 -7.94 4.02 -17.59
C THR A 21 -6.48 4.33 -17.15
N THR A 22 -5.55 3.94 -18.02
CA THR A 22 -4.20 4.47 -18.42
C THR A 22 -3.64 5.75 -17.71
N PRO A 23 -2.31 5.94 -17.53
CA PRO A 23 -1.17 5.26 -18.17
C PRO A 23 -0.18 4.51 -17.25
N THR A 24 0.37 3.44 -17.82
CA THR A 24 1.80 3.08 -17.85
C THR A 24 2.74 3.94 -16.99
N SER A 25 3.26 3.32 -15.92
CA SER A 25 4.71 3.09 -15.76
C SER A 25 4.90 2.08 -14.64
N ALA A 26 5.22 0.85 -15.01
CA ALA A 26 5.91 -0.02 -14.07
C ALA A 26 7.32 0.55 -13.89
N PRO A 27 7.75 0.75 -12.64
CA PRO A 27 8.98 0.13 -12.22
C PRO A 27 8.62 -1.03 -11.30
N THR A 28 9.09 -2.19 -11.72
CA THR A 28 9.41 -3.33 -10.88
C THR A 28 9.92 -2.89 -9.49
N GLY A 29 9.08 -3.06 -8.47
CA GLY A 29 9.45 -2.93 -7.06
C GLY A 29 8.47 -2.06 -6.28
N LEU A 30 7.68 -2.69 -5.40
CA LEU A 30 6.93 -1.97 -4.36
C LEU A 30 7.93 -1.16 -3.52
N LEU A 31 8.02 0.15 -3.77
CA LEU A 31 8.86 1.05 -2.99
C LEU A 31 8.03 1.57 -1.82
N LEU A 32 8.25 0.98 -0.64
CA LEU A 32 7.55 1.37 0.57
C LEU A 32 7.82 2.86 0.86
N GLY A 33 6.78 3.66 1.03
CA GLY A 33 6.84 5.12 1.19
C GLY A 33 6.58 5.93 -0.09
N ASP A 34 6.58 5.31 -1.26
CA ASP A 34 6.28 5.94 -2.56
C ASP A 34 4.78 5.82 -2.89
N VAL A 35 4.01 6.81 -2.46
CA VAL A 35 2.54 6.81 -2.52
C VAL A 35 2.06 7.17 -3.92
N ASP A 36 2.80 8.04 -4.62
CA ASP A 36 2.46 8.51 -5.96
C ASP A 36 3.01 7.62 -7.09
N LEU A 37 3.78 6.58 -6.75
CA LEU A 37 4.40 5.62 -7.66
C LEU A 37 5.42 6.27 -8.60
N SER A 38 6.07 7.36 -8.16
CA SER A 38 7.11 8.06 -8.92
C SER A 38 8.43 7.29 -8.98
N GLY A 39 8.62 6.30 -8.12
CA GLY A 39 9.87 5.55 -7.95
C GLY A 39 10.87 6.24 -7.03
N THR A 40 10.49 7.34 -6.38
CA THR A 40 11.32 8.09 -5.44
C THR A 40 10.52 8.47 -4.21
N ILE A 41 11.11 8.36 -3.03
CA ILE A 41 10.45 8.75 -1.78
C ILE A 41 10.79 10.21 -1.46
N ASP A 42 9.82 11.11 -1.58
CA ASP A 42 9.99 12.54 -1.35
C ASP A 42 8.82 13.20 -0.57
N VAL A 43 8.82 14.53 -0.49
CA VAL A 43 7.75 15.29 0.20
C VAL A 43 6.42 15.30 -0.56
N THR A 44 6.44 14.95 -1.84
CA THR A 44 5.27 14.79 -2.69
C THR A 44 4.46 13.60 -2.20
N ASP A 45 5.11 12.47 -1.87
CA ASP A 45 4.44 11.31 -1.27
C ASP A 45 3.72 11.65 0.02
N LEU A 46 4.37 12.41 0.89
CA LEU A 46 3.79 12.83 2.17
C LEU A 46 2.58 13.74 1.94
N SER A 47 2.67 14.66 0.99
CA SER A 47 1.56 15.54 0.61
C SER A 47 0.40 14.75 0.02
N THR A 48 0.69 13.79 -0.87
CA THR A 48 -0.28 12.88 -1.48
C THR A 48 -0.98 12.02 -0.43
N LEU A 49 -0.22 11.44 0.50
CA LEU A 49 -0.76 10.67 1.62
C LEU A 49 -1.64 11.54 2.51
N SER A 50 -1.16 12.72 2.91
CA SER A 50 -1.92 13.66 3.73
C SER A 50 -3.23 14.07 3.05
N LEU A 51 -3.18 14.36 1.75
CA LEU A 51 -4.37 14.69 0.98
C LEU A 51 -5.33 13.50 0.92
N SER A 52 -4.81 12.29 0.73
CA SER A 52 -5.60 11.06 0.73
C SER A 52 -6.32 10.83 2.06
N LEU A 53 -5.66 11.12 3.19
CA LEU A 53 -6.25 11.03 4.53
C LEU A 53 -7.33 12.10 4.76
N VAL A 54 -7.11 13.33 4.28
CA VAL A 54 -8.05 14.44 4.41
C VAL A 54 -9.28 14.25 3.51
N ASP A 55 -9.06 13.93 2.24
CA ASP A 55 -10.12 13.66 1.25
C ASP A 55 -10.77 12.28 1.43
N LYS A 56 -10.28 11.47 2.39
CA LYS A 56 -10.67 10.07 2.58
C LYS A 56 -10.63 9.26 1.29
N LYS A 57 -9.66 9.57 0.43
CA LYS A 57 -9.45 8.88 -0.82
C LYS A 57 -8.87 7.52 -0.51
N GLU A 58 -9.63 6.47 -0.82
CA GLU A 58 -9.12 5.11 -0.73
C GLU A 58 -8.00 4.91 -1.76
N LEU A 59 -6.78 4.74 -1.26
CA LEU A 59 -5.66 4.23 -2.05
C LEU A 59 -5.93 2.75 -2.36
N LYS A 60 -5.62 2.31 -3.59
CA LYS A 60 -5.86 0.93 -4.05
C LYS A 60 -4.62 0.38 -4.73
N GLY A 61 -4.47 -0.95 -4.70
CA GLY A 61 -3.37 -1.64 -5.36
C GLY A 61 -2.03 -1.33 -4.70
N ASP A 62 -1.06 -0.90 -5.49
CA ASP A 62 0.32 -0.70 -5.04
C ASP A 62 0.51 0.60 -4.25
N SER A 63 -0.23 1.68 -4.57
CA SER A 63 -0.21 2.91 -3.76
C SER A 63 -0.66 2.67 -2.32
N PHE A 64 -1.60 1.74 -2.07
CA PHE A 64 -2.00 1.36 -0.72
C PHE A 64 -0.87 0.65 0.02
N LYS A 65 -0.23 -0.32 -0.65
CA LYS A 65 0.89 -1.09 -0.06
C LYS A 65 2.10 -0.20 0.22
N ASN A 66 2.35 0.79 -0.64
CA ASN A 66 3.46 1.72 -0.45
C ASN A 66 3.14 2.76 0.64
N ALA A 67 1.88 3.18 0.74
CA ALA A 67 1.40 4.08 1.78
C ALA A 67 1.40 3.44 3.18
N ASP A 68 1.07 2.15 3.29
CA ASP A 68 1.14 1.36 4.52
C ASP A 68 2.60 0.99 4.85
N VAL A 69 3.38 1.99 5.27
CA VAL A 69 4.80 1.80 5.62
C VAL A 69 4.97 1.03 6.91
N THR A 70 3.95 1.03 7.78
CA THR A 70 3.95 0.29 9.05
C THR A 70 3.51 -1.17 8.90
N LYS A 71 2.92 -1.55 7.77
CA LYS A 71 2.36 -2.88 7.45
C LYS A 71 1.29 -3.33 8.43
N ASP A 72 0.53 -2.38 8.98
CA ASP A 72 -0.56 -2.67 9.91
C ASP A 72 -1.88 -2.96 9.17
N GLY A 73 -1.88 -2.84 7.84
CA GLY A 73 -3.03 -3.04 6.96
C GLY A 73 -3.97 -1.83 6.93
N LYS A 74 -3.52 -0.66 7.39
CA LYS A 74 -4.21 0.62 7.34
C LYS A 74 -3.26 1.66 6.78
N VAL A 75 -3.84 2.73 6.26
CA VAL A 75 -3.09 3.92 5.86
C VAL A 75 -3.58 5.04 6.73
N ASP A 76 -2.78 5.48 7.69
CA ASP A 76 -3.17 6.48 8.66
C ASP A 76 -2.06 7.51 8.96
N LEU A 77 -2.26 8.32 10.00
CA LEU A 77 -1.29 9.32 10.46
C LEU A 77 0.02 8.69 10.94
N THR A 78 0.01 7.42 11.35
CA THR A 78 1.20 6.68 11.79
C THR A 78 2.13 6.46 10.60
N ASP A 79 1.58 6.09 9.45
CA ASP A 79 2.36 5.97 8.22
C ASP A 79 2.93 7.31 7.77
N LEU A 80 2.12 8.37 7.85
CA LEU A 80 2.56 9.74 7.55
C LEU A 80 3.71 10.17 8.45
N ALA A 81 3.61 9.92 9.76
CA ALA A 81 4.64 10.24 10.73
C ALA A 81 5.93 9.46 10.49
N THR A 82 5.81 8.20 10.07
CA THR A 82 6.95 7.33 9.75
C THR A 82 7.64 7.80 8.47
N LEU A 83 6.87 8.10 7.42
CA LEU A 83 7.36 8.67 6.17
C LEU A 83 8.06 10.02 6.40
N ARG A 84 7.47 10.88 7.24
CA ARG A 84 8.09 12.15 7.66
C ARG A 84 9.45 11.92 8.34
N GLN A 85 9.56 10.93 9.21
CA GLN A 85 10.84 10.57 9.85
C GLN A 85 11.87 10.09 8.82
N TYR A 86 11.44 9.31 7.83
CA TYR A 86 12.30 8.85 6.74
C TYR A 86 12.86 10.03 5.94
N LEU A 87 11.99 10.96 5.51
CA LEU A 87 12.40 12.20 4.81
C LEU A 87 13.30 13.10 5.66
N SER A 88 13.09 13.11 6.97
CA SER A 88 13.93 13.84 7.92
C SER A 88 15.28 13.16 8.20
N LYS A 89 15.61 12.06 7.49
CA LYS A 89 16.78 11.21 7.72
C LYS A 89 16.91 10.69 9.15
N LYS A 90 15.79 10.64 9.89
CA LYS A 90 15.73 10.09 11.25
C LYS A 90 15.78 8.58 11.22
N ILE A 91 15.19 7.99 10.18
CA ILE A 91 15.25 6.56 9.89
C ILE A 91 15.75 6.38 8.45
N THR A 92 16.49 5.30 8.21
CA THR A 92 16.99 4.94 6.87
C THR A 92 16.21 3.79 6.24
N LYS A 93 15.24 3.23 6.98
CA LYS A 93 14.38 2.13 6.58
C LYS A 93 13.10 2.12 7.42
N PHE A 94 12.03 1.60 6.85
CA PHE A 94 10.75 1.32 7.49
C PHE A 94 10.78 -0.01 8.26
#